data_AF-A0A7S0NGZ3-F1
#
_entry.id   AF-A0A7S0NGZ3-F1
#
_cell.length_a   1.000
_cell.length_b   1.000
_cell.length_c   1.000
_cell.angle_alpha   90.00
_cell.angle_beta   90.00
_cell.angle_gamma   90.00
#
_symmetry.space_group_name_H-M   'P 1'
#
loop_
_entity.id
_entity.type
_entity.pdbx_description
1 polymer ?
#
loop_
_entity_poly.entity_id
_entity_poly.type
_entity_poly.pdbx_seq_one_letter_code
_entity_poly.pdbx_strand_id
1 'polypeptide(L)'
;PYFMAYDVVVVVSLLLYLGLKCLHLHSQGAPEWLLWMSCFNVKTVWALLGFPFMVFAFPVVGDSLHRAKPTAYDQAGLLVPALSGSDMKQRIALEEEEAAEAQVAQALTDETSGLTGAALRIQKIRRGNEARKRTGARFMRHLVVQTPVGFFISANEIEKWFN
;
A
#
# COMPACT_ATOMS: atom_id res chain seq x y z
N PRO A 1 -10.20 26.02 12.55
CA PRO A 1 -10.35 26.26 14.01
C PRO A 1 -10.99 27.61 14.38
N TYR A 2 -10.81 28.68 13.61
CA TYR A 2 -11.35 30.02 13.93
C TYR A 2 -12.89 30.11 13.95
N PHE A 3 -13.58 29.34 13.10
CA PHE A 3 -15.04 29.28 13.09
C PHE A 3 -15.65 28.75 14.39
N MET A 4 -15.06 27.69 14.97
CA MET A 4 -15.49 27.20 16.28
C MET A 4 -15.20 28.21 17.40
N ALA A 5 -14.04 28.88 17.36
CA ALA A 5 -13.72 29.91 18.34
C ALA A 5 -14.71 31.09 18.26
N TYR A 6 -15.08 31.52 17.05
CA TYR A 6 -16.11 32.54 16.83
C TYR A 6 -17.45 32.12 17.43
N ASP A 7 -17.94 30.91 17.14
CA ASP A 7 -19.23 30.43 17.64
C ASP A 7 -19.27 30.38 19.18
N VAL A 8 -18.20 29.89 19.80
CA VAL A 8 -18.05 29.88 21.26
C VAL A 8 -18.08 31.30 21.83
N VAL A 9 -17.36 32.25 21.22
CA VAL A 9 -17.35 33.66 21.68
C VAL A 9 -18.75 34.27 21.57
N VAL A 10 -19.47 34.03 20.46
CA VAL A 10 -20.84 34.51 20.27
C VAL A 10 -21.76 33.94 21.34
N VAL A 11 -21.76 32.62 21.55
CA VAL A 11 -22.63 31.97 22.56
C VAL A 11 -22.32 32.48 23.96
N VAL A 12 -21.05 32.55 24.36
CA VAL A 12 -20.64 33.05 25.69
C VAL A 12 -21.05 34.50 25.87
N SER A 13 -20.86 35.36 24.86
CA SER A 13 -21.24 36.78 24.94
C SER A 13 -22.76 36.98 25.09
N LEU A 14 -23.57 36.18 24.39
CA LEU A 14 -25.03 36.23 24.48
C LEU A 14 -25.55 35.72 25.82
N LEU A 15 -24.97 34.64 26.34
CA LEU A 15 -25.30 34.12 27.67
C LEU A 15 -24.90 35.10 28.78
N LEU A 16 -23.72 35.72 28.68
CA LEU A 16 -23.28 36.76 29.61
C LEU A 16 -24.24 37.95 29.59
N TYR A 17 -24.60 38.43 28.38
CA TYR A 17 -25.57 39.51 28.22
C TYR A 17 -26.92 39.17 28.86
N LEU A 18 -27.44 37.97 28.59
CA LEU A 18 -28.72 37.52 29.15
C LEU A 18 -28.64 37.42 30.68
N GLY A 19 -27.57 36.84 31.22
CA GLY A 19 -27.34 36.74 32.66
C GLY A 19 -27.29 38.11 33.35
N LEU A 20 -26.52 39.06 32.81
CA LEU A 20 -26.45 40.42 33.33
C LEU A 20 -27.79 41.14 33.23
N LYS A 21 -28.54 40.96 32.13
CA LYS A 21 -29.87 41.53 31.97
C LYS A 21 -30.88 40.93 32.96
N CYS A 22 -30.85 39.61 33.19
CA CYS A 22 -31.69 38.96 34.19
C CYS A 22 -31.43 39.55 35.58
N LEU A 23 -30.16 39.67 35.99
CA LEU A 23 -29.80 40.25 37.29
C LEU A 23 -30.25 41.71 37.41
N HIS A 24 -30.05 42.50 36.37
CA HIS A 24 -30.45 43.90 36.34
C HIS A 24 -31.97 44.08 36.41
N LEU A 25 -32.72 43.36 35.59
CA LEU A 25 -34.19 43.41 35.57
C LEU A 25 -34.78 42.91 36.89
N HIS A 26 -34.21 41.84 37.46
CA HIS A 26 -34.62 41.34 38.76
C HIS A 26 -34.39 42.38 39.87
N SER A 27 -33.23 43.05 39.87
CA SER A 27 -32.92 44.10 40.85
C SER A 27 -33.86 45.31 40.79
N GLN A 28 -34.45 45.57 39.62
CA GLN A 28 -35.39 46.66 39.39
C GLN A 28 -36.85 46.26 39.63
N GLY A 29 -37.14 45.00 39.96
CA GLY A 29 -38.50 44.50 40.05
C GLY A 29 -39.25 44.61 38.71
N ALA A 30 -38.53 44.50 37.60
CA ALA A 30 -39.08 44.70 36.28
C ALA A 30 -40.09 43.60 35.92
N PRO A 31 -41.15 43.91 35.16
CA PRO A 31 -42.16 42.94 34.76
C PRO A 31 -41.59 41.85 33.84
N GLU A 32 -42.14 40.64 33.97
CA GLU A 32 -41.64 39.42 33.31
C GLU A 32 -41.56 39.52 31.79
N TRP A 33 -42.47 40.25 31.14
CA TRP A 33 -42.48 40.39 29.68
C TRP A 33 -41.19 41.01 29.12
N LEU A 34 -40.47 41.82 29.90
CA LEU A 34 -39.17 42.38 29.48
C LEU A 34 -38.08 41.32 29.40
N LEU A 35 -38.16 40.26 30.22
CA LEU A 35 -37.27 39.11 30.13
C LEU A 35 -37.56 38.34 28.84
N TRP A 36 -38.83 38.06 28.55
CA TRP A 36 -39.25 37.41 27.31
C TRP A 36 -38.82 38.18 26.07
N MET A 37 -38.95 39.51 26.09
CA MET A 37 -38.46 40.39 25.03
C MET A 37 -36.93 40.31 24.87
N SER A 38 -36.19 40.22 25.99
CA SER A 38 -34.73 40.05 25.96
C SER A 38 -34.32 38.71 25.36
N CYS A 39 -35.01 37.61 25.70
CA CYS A 39 -34.80 36.29 25.09
C CYS A 39 -35.08 36.31 23.58
N PHE A 40 -36.16 36.98 23.14
CA PHE A 40 -36.48 37.13 21.73
C PHE A 40 -35.40 37.93 20.98
N ASN A 41 -34.89 39.01 21.57
CA ASN A 41 -33.79 39.78 21.01
C ASN A 41 -32.50 38.96 20.90
N VAL A 42 -32.15 38.19 21.95
CA VAL A 42 -30.98 37.29 21.92
C VAL A 42 -31.11 36.25 20.82
N LYS A 43 -32.29 35.63 20.66
CA LYS A 43 -32.56 34.69 19.55
C LYS A 43 -32.36 35.34 18.18
N THR A 44 -32.82 36.58 18.02
CA THR A 44 -32.70 37.33 16.76
C THR A 44 -31.24 37.67 16.45
N VAL A 45 -30.50 38.17 17.45
CA VAL A 45 -29.06 38.46 17.30
C VAL A 45 -28.27 37.19 17.02
N TRP A 46 -28.58 36.08 17.69
CA TRP A 46 -27.94 34.79 17.41
C TRP A 46 -28.18 34.34 15.96
N ALA A 47 -29.41 34.47 15.45
CA ALA A 47 -29.73 34.15 14.07
C ALA A 47 -28.96 35.03 13.07
N LEU A 48 -28.83 36.34 13.34
CA LEU A 48 -28.04 37.26 12.52
C LEU A 48 -26.55 36.95 12.56
N LEU A 49 -26.00 36.64 13.74
CA LEU A 49 -24.59 36.26 13.89
C LEU A 49 -24.29 34.86 13.32
N GLY A 50 -25.31 34.03 13.17
CA GLY A 50 -25.27 32.75 12.47
C GLY A 50 -25.31 32.87 10.93
N PHE A 51 -25.67 34.04 10.38
CA PHE A 51 -25.78 34.24 8.94
C PHE A 51 -24.50 33.93 8.14
N PRO A 52 -23.28 34.26 8.60
CA PRO A 52 -22.05 33.86 7.90
C PRO A 52 -21.93 32.35 7.71
N PHE A 53 -22.53 31.55 8.60
CA PHE A 53 -22.55 30.09 8.46
C PHE A 53 -23.56 29.62 7.42
N MET A 54 -24.65 30.34 7.20
CA MET A 54 -25.60 30.04 6.11
C MET A 54 -24.94 30.14 4.73
N VAL A 55 -23.91 30.99 4.57
CA VAL A 55 -23.16 31.09 3.31
C VAL A 55 -22.56 29.73 2.92
N PHE A 56 -22.16 28.91 3.89
CA PHE A 56 -21.65 27.56 3.63
C PHE A 56 -22.75 26.55 3.27
N ALA A 57 -24.01 26.83 3.58
CA ALA A 57 -25.14 25.98 3.19
C ALA A 57 -25.53 26.18 1.72
N PHE A 58 -25.03 27.23 1.06
CA PHE A 58 -25.23 27.41 -0.38
C PHE A 58 -24.32 26.45 -1.16
N PRO A 59 -24.89 25.55 -1.99
CA PRO A 59 -24.11 24.52 -2.69
C PRO A 59 -23.02 25.11 -3.59
N VAL A 60 -23.26 26.29 -4.16
CA VAL A 60 -22.31 26.97 -5.05
C VAL A 60 -21.08 27.50 -4.31
N VAL A 61 -21.26 28.05 -3.10
CA VAL A 61 -20.17 28.66 -2.32
C VAL A 61 -19.43 27.60 -1.51
N GLY A 62 -20.15 26.58 -1.07
CA GLY A 62 -19.58 25.41 -0.42
C GLY A 62 -18.43 24.84 -1.23
N ASP A 63 -18.70 24.32 -2.43
CA ASP A 63 -17.70 23.63 -3.26
C ASP A 63 -16.46 24.49 -3.52
N SER A 64 -16.70 25.81 -3.67
CA SER A 64 -15.77 26.93 -3.58
C SER A 64 -14.73 26.84 -2.44
N LEU A 65 -15.26 26.73 -1.24
CA LEU A 65 -14.61 27.17 -0.02
C LEU A 65 -14.03 26.00 0.79
N HIS A 66 -14.70 24.84 0.79
CA HIS A 66 -14.20 23.67 1.50
C HIS A 66 -13.32 22.75 0.64
N ARG A 67 -13.26 22.92 -0.70
CA ARG A 67 -12.50 22.04 -1.63
C ARG A 67 -12.65 20.55 -1.32
N ALA A 68 -13.81 20.17 -0.78
CA ALA A 68 -14.08 18.81 -0.37
C ALA A 68 -14.09 17.95 -1.63
N LYS A 69 -13.17 16.98 -1.70
CA LYS A 69 -13.18 16.01 -2.80
C LYS A 69 -14.22 14.95 -2.48
N PRO A 70 -15.04 14.53 -3.47
CA PRO A 70 -15.92 13.40 -3.27
C PRO A 70 -15.07 12.18 -2.86
N THR A 71 -15.54 11.44 -1.87
CA THR A 71 -14.88 10.24 -1.34
C THR A 71 -15.79 9.03 -1.50
N ALA A 72 -15.18 7.86 -1.61
CA ALA A 72 -15.81 6.56 -1.71
C ALA A 72 -15.06 5.56 -0.82
N TYR A 73 -15.61 4.36 -0.64
CA TYR A 73 -14.94 3.27 0.07
C TYR A 73 -14.32 2.30 -0.92
N ASP A 74 -13.10 1.84 -0.64
CA ASP A 74 -12.52 0.71 -1.36
C ASP A 74 -13.08 -0.63 -0.85
N GLN A 75 -12.62 -1.74 -1.45
CA GLN A 75 -13.00 -3.10 -1.03
C GLN A 75 -12.49 -3.44 0.39
N ALA A 76 -11.48 -2.73 0.91
CA ALA A 76 -10.97 -2.89 2.26
C ALA A 76 -11.73 -2.04 3.29
N GLY A 77 -12.70 -1.21 2.85
CA GLY A 77 -13.46 -0.31 3.71
C GLY A 77 -12.72 0.98 4.08
N LEU A 78 -11.61 1.29 3.41
CA LEU A 78 -10.87 2.55 3.58
C LEU A 78 -11.51 3.66 2.76
N LEU A 79 -11.49 4.88 3.32
CA LEU A 79 -12.00 6.07 2.64
C LEU A 79 -10.95 6.56 1.61
N VAL A 80 -11.32 6.54 0.34
CA VAL A 80 -10.49 6.98 -0.79
C VAL A 80 -11.19 8.07 -1.60
N PRO A 81 -10.47 8.93 -2.33
CA PRO A 81 -11.08 9.87 -3.25
C PRO A 81 -11.88 9.14 -4.33
N ALA A 82 -13.09 9.61 -4.60
CA ALA A 82 -13.91 9.08 -5.68
C ALA A 82 -13.25 9.41 -7.02
N LEU A 83 -12.92 8.37 -7.77
CA LEU A 83 -12.37 8.47 -9.11
C LEU A 83 -13.50 8.81 -10.10
N SER A 84 -13.20 9.64 -11.10
CA SER A 84 -14.12 9.81 -12.22
C SER A 84 -14.16 8.53 -13.08
N GLY A 85 -15.21 8.35 -13.88
CA GLY A 85 -15.34 7.17 -14.74
C GLY A 85 -14.19 7.01 -15.74
N SER A 86 -13.56 8.11 -16.17
CA SER A 86 -12.35 8.08 -17.01
C SER A 86 -11.11 7.65 -16.23
N ASP A 87 -10.93 8.16 -15.00
CA ASP A 87 -9.77 7.82 -14.17
C ASP A 87 -9.82 6.36 -13.73
N MET A 88 -11.03 5.84 -13.49
CA MET A 88 -11.25 4.43 -13.16
C MET A 88 -10.83 3.52 -14.31
N LYS A 89 -11.18 3.86 -15.56
CA LYS A 89 -10.74 3.10 -16.75
C LYS A 89 -9.23 3.13 -16.94
N GLN A 90 -8.59 4.27 -16.70
CA GLN A 90 -7.14 4.38 -16.79
C GLN A 90 -6.44 3.53 -15.73
N ARG A 91 -6.94 3.53 -14.49
CA ARG A 91 -6.39 2.66 -13.44
C ARG A 91 -6.54 1.18 -13.76
N ILE A 92 -7.71 0.76 -14.26
CA ILE A 92 -7.93 -0.64 -14.65
C ILE A 92 -6.96 -1.03 -15.77
N ALA A 93 -6.76 -0.18 -16.78
CA ALA A 93 -5.81 -0.45 -17.86
C ALA A 93 -4.36 -0.59 -17.36
N LEU A 94 -3.94 0.27 -16.42
CA LEU A 94 -2.61 0.17 -15.79
C LEU A 94 -2.46 -1.10 -14.96
N GLU A 95 -3.49 -1.48 -14.18
CA GLU A 95 -3.47 -2.72 -13.40
C GLU A 95 -3.41 -3.96 -14.30
N GLU A 96 -4.08 -3.95 -15.45
CA GLU A 96 -3.99 -5.01 -16.46
C GLU A 96 -2.60 -5.11 -17.07
N GLU A 97 -1.95 -3.99 -17.39
CA GLU A 97 -0.58 -3.94 -17.88
C GLU A 97 0.42 -4.46 -16.84
N GLU A 98 0.34 -3.98 -15.59
CA GLU A 98 1.20 -4.44 -14.49
C GLU A 98 1.01 -5.94 -14.19
N ALA A 99 -0.22 -6.45 -14.24
CA ALA A 99 -0.50 -7.86 -14.05
C ALA A 99 0.08 -8.72 -15.19
N ALA A 100 0.03 -8.22 -16.44
CA ALA A 100 0.66 -8.88 -17.57
C ALA A 100 2.19 -8.91 -17.42
N GLU A 101 2.81 -7.79 -17.04
CA GLU A 101 4.26 -7.73 -16.80
C GLU A 101 4.70 -8.66 -15.68
N ALA A 102 3.95 -8.72 -14.57
CA ALA A 102 4.22 -9.62 -13.46
C ALA A 102 4.15 -11.09 -13.87
N GLN A 103 3.17 -11.47 -14.71
CA GLN A 103 3.08 -12.85 -15.23
C GLN A 103 4.27 -13.20 -16.13
N VAL A 104 4.70 -12.29 -16.99
CA VAL A 104 5.89 -12.52 -17.84
C VAL A 104 7.16 -12.64 -16.99
N ALA A 105 7.33 -11.77 -15.99
CA ALA A 105 8.45 -11.84 -15.07
C ALA A 105 8.46 -13.17 -14.29
N GLN A 106 7.30 -13.64 -13.83
CA GLN A 106 7.17 -14.90 -13.13
C GLN A 106 7.50 -16.10 -14.04
N ALA A 107 7.03 -16.09 -15.29
CA ALA A 107 7.36 -17.12 -16.28
C ALA A 107 8.88 -17.19 -16.58
N LEU A 108 9.54 -16.03 -16.70
CA LEU A 108 10.99 -15.94 -16.88
C LEU A 108 11.77 -16.50 -15.67
N THR A 109 11.29 -16.23 -14.45
CA THR A 109 11.92 -16.78 -13.23
C THR A 109 11.75 -18.30 -13.14
N ASP A 110 10.60 -18.84 -13.54
CA ASP A 110 10.37 -20.28 -13.54
C ASP A 110 11.24 -20.99 -14.58
N GLU A 111 11.39 -20.43 -15.78
CA GLU A 111 12.24 -21.02 -16.82
C GLU A 111 13.72 -21.04 -16.43
N THR A 112 14.22 -19.94 -15.85
CA THR A 112 15.62 -19.85 -15.37
C THR A 112 15.90 -20.79 -14.20
N SER A 113 14.92 -21.01 -13.31
CA SER A 113 15.00 -22.01 -12.24
C SER A 113 15.07 -23.44 -12.79
N GLY A 114 14.32 -23.73 -13.86
CA GLY A 114 14.35 -25.01 -14.56
C GLY A 114 15.70 -25.30 -15.22
N LEU A 115 16.26 -24.31 -15.91
CA LEU A 115 17.56 -24.40 -16.58
C LEU A 115 18.72 -24.59 -15.59
N THR A 116 18.73 -23.86 -14.47
CA THR A 116 19.73 -24.04 -13.41
C THR A 116 19.61 -25.41 -12.74
N GLY A 117 18.38 -25.89 -12.51
CA GLY A 117 18.13 -27.25 -12.03
C GLY A 117 18.64 -28.35 -12.98
N ALA A 118 18.44 -28.17 -14.28
CA ALA A 118 18.94 -29.10 -15.31
C ALA A 118 20.47 -29.10 -15.39
N ALA A 119 21.11 -27.93 -15.34
CA ALA A 119 22.56 -27.79 -15.38
C ALA A 119 23.25 -28.49 -14.18
N LEU A 120 22.69 -28.35 -12.97
CA LEU A 120 23.19 -29.03 -11.77
C LEU A 120 23.10 -30.55 -11.89
N ARG A 121 22.03 -31.08 -12.48
CA ARG A 121 21.89 -32.53 -12.73
C ARG A 121 22.95 -33.04 -13.70
N ILE A 122 23.20 -32.32 -14.80
CA ILE A 122 24.24 -32.67 -15.77
C ILE A 122 25.64 -32.65 -15.12
N GLN A 123 25.91 -31.64 -14.29
CA GLN A 123 27.19 -31.55 -13.58
C GLN A 123 27.39 -32.71 -12.60
N LYS A 124 26.34 -33.13 -11.89
CA LYS A 124 26.38 -34.28 -10.98
C LYS A 124 26.65 -35.59 -11.72
N ILE A 125 26.01 -35.79 -12.89
CA ILE A 125 26.24 -36.96 -13.75
C ILE A 125 27.69 -36.98 -14.25
N ARG A 126 28.22 -35.84 -14.74
CA ARG A 126 29.62 -35.74 -15.18
C ARG A 126 30.61 -36.10 -14.08
N ARG A 127 30.45 -35.52 -12.87
CA ARG A 127 31.30 -35.83 -11.72
C ARG A 127 31.26 -37.32 -11.34
N GLY A 128 30.08 -37.93 -11.38
CA GLY A 128 29.92 -39.37 -11.14
C GLY A 128 30.64 -40.24 -12.17
N ASN A 129 30.54 -39.87 -13.46
CA ASN A 129 31.21 -40.59 -14.54
C ASN A 129 32.74 -40.44 -14.49
N GLU A 130 33.26 -39.27 -14.14
CA GLU A 130 34.70 -39.07 -13.93
C GLU A 130 35.24 -39.88 -12.74
N ALA A 131 34.49 -39.95 -11.63
CA ALA A 131 34.84 -40.79 -10.50
C ALA A 131 34.92 -42.27 -10.92
N ARG A 132 33.93 -42.77 -11.68
CA ARG A 132 33.93 -44.15 -12.20
C ARG A 132 35.10 -44.42 -13.15
N LYS A 133 35.44 -43.48 -14.05
CA LYS A 133 36.62 -43.59 -14.92
C LYS A 133 37.92 -43.68 -14.11
N ARG A 134 38.07 -42.87 -13.05
CA ARG A 134 39.25 -42.92 -12.17
C ARG A 134 39.34 -44.22 -11.38
N THR A 135 38.21 -44.74 -10.88
CA THR A 135 38.18 -46.02 -10.15
C THR A 135 38.43 -47.20 -11.09
N GLY A 136 37.88 -47.19 -12.30
CA GLY A 136 38.17 -48.19 -13.34
C GLY A 136 39.65 -48.18 -13.76
N ALA A 137 40.25 -47.00 -13.91
CA ALA A 137 41.69 -46.87 -14.17
C ALA A 137 42.54 -47.37 -12.98
N ARG A 138 42.08 -47.19 -11.74
CA ARG A 138 42.73 -47.74 -10.54
C ARG A 138 42.65 -49.26 -10.46
N PHE A 139 41.51 -49.84 -10.86
CA PHE A 139 41.31 -51.29 -10.92
C PHE A 139 42.18 -51.92 -12.01
N MET A 140 42.29 -51.28 -13.18
CA MET A 140 43.20 -51.71 -14.25
C MET A 140 44.67 -51.59 -13.83
N ARG A 141 45.06 -50.54 -13.08
CA ARG A 141 46.41 -50.44 -12.51
C ARG A 141 46.73 -51.53 -11.49
N HIS A 142 45.74 -52.05 -10.76
CA HIS A 142 45.95 -53.14 -9.81
C HIS A 142 46.03 -54.51 -10.49
N LEU A 143 45.30 -54.73 -11.59
CA LEU A 143 45.40 -55.95 -12.39
C LEU A 143 46.76 -56.10 -13.09
N VAL A 144 47.40 -54.99 -13.46
CA VAL A 144 48.72 -54.98 -14.14
C VAL A 144 49.89 -55.31 -13.18
N VAL A 145 49.70 -55.23 -11.86
CA VAL A 145 50.80 -55.37 -10.88
C VAL A 145 50.88 -56.77 -10.26
N GLN A 146 49.98 -57.71 -10.60
CA GLN A 146 50.03 -59.09 -10.11
C GLN A 146 49.99 -60.12 -11.26
N THR A 147 51.03 -60.11 -12.10
CA THR A 147 51.45 -61.32 -12.82
C THR A 147 52.95 -61.52 -12.61
N PRO A 148 53.37 -62.52 -11.80
CA PRO A 148 54.76 -62.93 -11.78
C PRO A 148 54.96 -63.88 -12.96
N VAL A 149 55.50 -63.39 -14.07
CA VAL A 149 56.43 -64.03 -15.04
C VAL A 149 56.51 -63.07 -16.23
N GLY A 150 57.74 -62.69 -16.61
CA GLY A 150 58.04 -61.52 -17.42
C GLY A 150 57.41 -61.47 -18.81
N PHE A 151 56.78 -60.34 -19.11
CA PHE A 151 56.62 -59.81 -20.45
C PHE A 151 56.70 -58.27 -20.36
N PHE A 152 57.81 -57.70 -20.82
CA PHE A 152 57.95 -56.25 -20.97
C PHE A 152 57.20 -55.85 -22.25
N ILE A 153 55.95 -55.41 -22.10
CA ILE A 153 55.27 -54.66 -23.16
C ILE A 153 55.52 -53.18 -22.89
N SER A 154 56.18 -52.53 -23.84
CA SER A 154 56.51 -51.11 -23.79
C SER A 154 55.22 -50.26 -23.74
N ALA A 155 55.23 -49.20 -22.94
CA ALA A 155 54.10 -48.28 -22.81
C ALA A 155 53.62 -47.69 -24.16
N ASN A 156 54.48 -47.68 -25.19
CA ASN A 156 54.12 -47.22 -26.54
C ASN A 156 53.19 -48.18 -27.32
N GLU A 157 53.02 -49.43 -26.90
CA GLU A 157 52.16 -50.40 -27.62
C GLU A 157 50.68 -50.29 -27.23
N ILE A 158 50.39 -49.76 -26.05
CA ILE A 158 49.02 -49.61 -25.52
C ILE A 158 48.29 -48.44 -26.18
N GLU A 159 48.99 -47.39 -26.62
CA GLU A 159 48.38 -46.25 -27.32
C GLU A 159 47.82 -46.60 -28.70
N LYS A 160 48.24 -47.72 -29.31
CA LYS A 160 47.70 -48.18 -30.61
C LYS A 160 46.32 -48.84 -30.53
N TRP A 161 45.83 -49.18 -29.34
CA TRP A 161 44.55 -49.89 -29.16
C TRP A 161 43.35 -48.96 -28.95
N PHE A 162 43.59 -47.66 -28.73
CA PHE A 162 42.55 -46.68 -28.41
C PHE A 162 42.36 -45.58 -29.48
N ASN A 163 42.95 -45.76 -30.67
CA ASN A 163 42.55 -45.06 -31.91
C ASN A 163 41.67 -45.97 -32.76
#